data_AF-A0A4Y7J332-F1
#
_entry.id   AF-A0A4Y7J332-F1
#
_cell.length_a   1.000
_cell.length_b   1.000
_cell.length_c   1.000
_cell.angle_alpha   90.00
_cell.angle_beta   90.00
_cell.angle_gamma   90.00
#
_symmetry.space_group_name_H-M   'P 1'
#
loop_
_entity.id
_entity.type
_entity.pdbx_description
1 polymer ?
#
loop_
_entity_poly.entity_id
_entity_poly.type
_entity_poly.pdbx_seq_one_letter_code
_entity_poly.pdbx_strand_id
1 'polypeptide(L)'
;MKRGLKLFIRHGKPEHILPSIAKAFGAHTVKNYIYAHIETCSKEMLVERLVKKGCKEYLYYQRNPHPPVEILQILLNPSVQFVYASNFHHKLGHFPTTTSAELGDREMFLFWTSLVLNKGMYFAGGGSAALGRVYEFFWKKDLIKVYKHTGDVMLGPYYSTKFSNGMH
;
A
#
# COMPACT_ATOMS: atom_id res chain seq x y z
N MET A 1 12.23 13.24 -4.02
CA MET A 1 13.42 12.38 -4.04
C MET A 1 13.02 10.95 -4.39
N LYS A 2 13.70 10.30 -5.33
CA LYS A 2 13.54 8.86 -5.60
C LYS A 2 14.45 8.09 -4.63
N ARG A 3 13.94 7.04 -3.99
CA ARG A 3 14.61 6.35 -2.87
C ARG A 3 15.37 5.07 -3.26
N GLY A 4 15.74 4.90 -4.53
CA GLY A 4 16.44 3.70 -5.00
C GLY A 4 15.63 2.39 -4.99
N LEU A 5 14.36 2.44 -4.60
CA LEU A 5 13.41 1.32 -4.64
C LEU A 5 12.57 1.35 -5.92
N LYS A 6 12.05 0.18 -6.32
CA LYS A 6 11.09 0.03 -7.42
C LYS A 6 9.72 -0.43 -6.88
N LEU A 7 8.65 -0.05 -7.58
CA LEU A 7 7.29 -0.54 -7.33
C LEU A 7 7.05 -1.77 -8.22
N PHE A 8 6.79 -2.92 -7.60
CA PHE A 8 6.43 -4.14 -8.33
C PHE A 8 4.92 -4.24 -8.46
N ILE A 9 4.42 -4.39 -9.69
CA ILE A 9 2.98 -4.38 -10.00
C ILE A 9 2.58 -5.75 -10.57
N ARG A 10 1.52 -6.35 -10.01
CA ARG A 10 0.91 -7.60 -10.48
C ARG A 10 -0.60 -7.48 -10.46
N HIS A 11 -1.25 -8.15 -11.40
CA HIS A 11 -2.71 -8.27 -11.44
C HIS A 11 -3.16 -9.60 -10.82
N GLY A 12 -4.14 -9.55 -9.94
CA GLY A 12 -4.77 -10.74 -9.36
C GLY A 12 -5.02 -10.59 -7.86
N LYS A 13 -5.42 -11.70 -7.23
CA LYS A 13 -5.80 -11.74 -5.82
C LYS A 13 -4.58 -11.67 -4.89
N PRO A 14 -4.50 -10.70 -3.96
CA PRO A 14 -3.36 -10.57 -3.03
C PRO A 14 -3.08 -11.84 -2.24
N GLU A 15 -4.11 -12.59 -1.85
CA GLU A 15 -4.02 -13.84 -1.10
C GLU A 15 -3.35 -15.00 -1.85
N HIS A 16 -3.19 -14.90 -3.17
CA HIS A 16 -2.41 -15.85 -3.95
C HIS A 16 -1.03 -15.30 -4.32
N ILE A 17 -0.97 -14.01 -4.67
CA ILE A 17 0.26 -13.36 -5.14
C ILE A 17 1.26 -13.15 -4.00
N LEU A 18 0.83 -12.58 -2.88
CA LEU A 18 1.74 -12.21 -1.78
C LEU A 18 2.41 -13.44 -1.14
N PRO A 19 1.70 -14.56 -0.85
CA PRO A 19 2.35 -15.78 -0.39
C PRO A 19 3.32 -16.37 -1.43
N SER A 20 3.00 -16.29 -2.73
CA SER A 20 3.89 -16.75 -3.81
C SER A 20 5.18 -15.94 -3.90
N ILE A 21 5.08 -14.61 -3.81
CA ILE A 21 6.25 -13.71 -3.76
C ILE A 21 7.07 -14.00 -2.50
N ALA A 22 6.42 -14.11 -1.34
CA ALA A 22 7.11 -14.45 -0.09
C ALA A 22 7.82 -15.80 -0.16
N LYS A 23 7.28 -16.78 -0.90
CA LYS A 23 7.95 -18.05 -1.19
C LYS A 23 9.18 -17.89 -2.08
N ALA A 24 9.05 -17.15 -3.19
CA ALA A 24 10.15 -16.95 -4.13
C ALA A 24 11.33 -16.21 -3.50
N PHE A 25 11.07 -15.15 -2.73
CA PHE A 25 12.13 -14.37 -2.08
C PHE A 25 12.55 -14.93 -0.72
N GLY A 26 11.64 -15.62 -0.03
CA GLY A 26 11.91 -16.21 1.28
C GLY A 26 12.84 -17.41 1.26
N ALA A 27 13.05 -18.06 0.11
CA ALA A 27 14.11 -19.04 -0.09
C ALA A 27 15.53 -18.45 0.05
N HIS A 28 15.66 -17.12 -0.01
CA HIS A 28 16.95 -16.42 -0.01
C HIS A 28 17.27 -15.65 1.28
N THR A 29 16.32 -15.52 2.24
CA THR A 29 16.53 -14.68 3.44
C THR A 29 15.84 -15.22 4.71
N VAL A 30 16.51 -15.06 5.86
CA VAL A 30 16.13 -15.57 7.19
C VAL A 30 14.92 -14.85 7.82
N LYS A 31 14.47 -13.70 7.28
CA LYS A 31 13.35 -12.90 7.79
C LYS A 31 12.43 -12.42 6.66
N ASN A 32 11.20 -12.95 6.62
CA ASN A 32 10.17 -12.56 5.64
C ASN A 32 9.05 -11.79 6.34
N TYR A 33 9.16 -10.47 6.40
CA TYR A 33 8.08 -9.61 6.85
C TYR A 33 7.42 -8.96 5.65
N ILE A 34 6.12 -9.22 5.48
CA ILE A 34 5.26 -8.42 4.61
C ILE A 34 4.61 -7.37 5.50
N TYR A 35 4.80 -6.11 5.16
CA TYR A 35 4.16 -4.99 5.86
C TYR A 35 3.04 -4.42 5.02
N ALA A 36 1.88 -4.20 5.65
CA ALA A 36 0.72 -3.59 5.03
C ALA A 36 -0.02 -2.69 6.03
N HIS A 37 -0.80 -1.74 5.52
CA HIS A 37 -1.71 -0.97 6.35
C HIS A 37 -2.91 -1.82 6.79
N ILE A 38 -3.44 -1.52 7.98
CA ILE A 38 -4.67 -2.15 8.48
C ILE A 38 -5.87 -1.45 7.86
N GLU A 39 -6.82 -2.24 7.35
CA GLU A 39 -8.12 -1.78 6.88
C GLU A 39 -9.24 -2.16 7.86
N THR A 40 -10.38 -1.46 7.76
CA THR A 40 -11.52 -1.66 8.69
C THR A 40 -12.74 -2.28 8.03
N CYS A 41 -12.86 -2.20 6.71
CA CYS A 41 -14.02 -2.68 5.97
C CYS A 41 -13.94 -4.20 5.71
N SER A 42 -15.10 -4.85 5.58
CA SER A 42 -15.22 -6.31 5.63
C SER A 42 -14.56 -7.03 4.46
N LYS A 43 -14.51 -6.42 3.27
CA LYS A 43 -13.88 -6.98 2.07
C LYS A 43 -12.37 -7.01 2.23
N GLU A 44 -11.80 -5.90 2.69
CA GLU A 44 -10.37 -5.71 2.92
C GLU A 44 -9.91 -6.63 4.06
N MET A 45 -10.66 -6.68 5.16
CA MET A 45 -10.43 -7.60 6.27
C MET A 45 -10.45 -9.07 5.86
N LEU A 46 -11.32 -9.47 4.91
CA LEU A 46 -11.33 -10.83 4.36
C LEU A 46 -10.03 -11.12 3.62
N VAL A 47 -9.58 -10.19 2.76
CA VAL A 47 -8.29 -10.31 2.04
C VAL A 47 -7.14 -10.41 3.04
N GLU A 48 -7.09 -9.58 4.08
CA GLU A 48 -6.05 -9.66 5.11
C GLU A 48 -6.02 -11.04 5.78
N ARG A 49 -7.18 -11.60 6.14
CA ARG A 49 -7.29 -12.94 6.73
C ARG A 49 -6.76 -14.01 5.79
N LEU A 50 -7.13 -13.96 4.51
CA LEU A 50 -6.70 -14.93 3.51
C LEU A 50 -5.19 -14.83 3.23
N VAL A 51 -4.63 -13.62 3.14
CA VAL A 51 -3.18 -13.39 3.01
C VAL A 51 -2.42 -13.96 4.21
N LYS A 52 -2.90 -13.69 5.44
CA LYS A 52 -2.31 -14.25 6.67
C LYS A 52 -2.34 -15.78 6.66
N LYS A 53 -3.47 -16.37 6.26
CA LYS A 53 -3.63 -17.83 6.16
C LYS A 53 -2.63 -18.42 5.16
N GLY A 54 -2.58 -17.90 3.93
CA GLY A 54 -1.67 -18.39 2.89
C GLY A 54 -0.19 -18.27 3.27
N CYS A 55 0.20 -17.18 3.96
CA CYS A 55 1.58 -17.03 4.45
C CYS A 55 1.93 -17.99 5.60
N LYS A 56 0.96 -18.30 6.49
CA LYS A 56 1.16 -19.26 7.59
C LYS A 56 1.31 -20.70 7.08
N GLU A 57 0.44 -21.11 6.16
CA GLU A 57 0.51 -22.44 5.54
C GLU A 57 1.88 -22.66 4.89
N TYR A 58 2.44 -21.64 4.23
CA TYR A 58 3.80 -21.70 3.70
C TYR A 58 4.88 -21.96 4.76
N LEU A 59 4.89 -21.19 5.86
CA LEU A 59 5.89 -21.35 6.92
C LEU A 59 5.84 -22.73 7.57
N TYR A 60 4.65 -23.34 7.62
CA TYR A 60 4.46 -24.70 8.12
C TYR A 60 5.10 -25.74 7.19
N TYR A 61 4.84 -25.67 5.87
CA TYR A 61 5.36 -26.64 4.89
C TYR A 61 6.87 -26.55 4.65
N GLN A 62 7.50 -25.38 4.80
CA GLN A 62 8.97 -25.27 4.69
C GLN A 62 9.72 -25.86 5.89
N ARG A 63 9.09 -25.95 7.07
CA ARG A 63 9.77 -26.28 8.32
C ARG A 63 9.66 -27.74 8.75
N ASN A 64 8.82 -28.56 8.11
CA ASN A 64 8.71 -29.99 8.44
C ASN A 64 8.17 -30.85 7.29
N PRO A 65 8.86 -31.92 6.89
CA PRO A 65 8.22 -33.08 6.25
C PRO A 65 7.41 -33.95 7.24
N HIS A 66 7.62 -33.85 8.57
CA HIS A 66 6.83 -34.49 9.64
C HIS A 66 7.06 -33.80 11.00
N PRO A 67 6.05 -33.27 11.74
CA PRO A 67 6.28 -32.68 13.07
C PRO A 67 5.85 -33.57 14.25
N PRO A 68 6.64 -33.66 15.34
CA PRO A 68 6.16 -33.96 16.70
C PRO A 68 5.57 -32.72 17.39
N VAL A 69 4.68 -32.97 18.35
CA VAL A 69 3.65 -32.05 18.88
C VAL A 69 4.16 -30.92 19.81
N GLU A 70 5.43 -30.86 20.18
CA GLU A 70 5.87 -30.05 21.35
C GLU A 70 6.62 -28.73 21.07
N ILE A 71 6.68 -28.22 19.82
CA ILE A 71 7.34 -26.92 19.51
C ILE A 71 6.34 -25.89 18.99
N LEU A 72 5.18 -25.73 19.66
CA LEU A 72 4.16 -24.76 19.26
C LEU A 72 4.29 -23.38 19.93
N GLN A 73 5.08 -23.25 21.00
CA GLN A 73 5.14 -22.01 21.79
C GLN A 73 6.32 -21.07 21.50
N ILE A 74 7.38 -21.53 20.84
CA ILE A 74 8.62 -20.73 20.62
C ILE A 74 8.66 -20.08 19.21
N LEU A 75 7.79 -20.45 18.28
CA LEU A 75 7.80 -20.00 16.88
C LEU A 75 6.83 -18.84 16.54
N LEU A 76 6.35 -18.11 17.56
CA LEU A 76 5.49 -16.94 17.37
C LEU A 76 6.27 -15.78 16.72
N ASN A 77 6.08 -15.62 15.41
CA ASN A 77 6.38 -14.45 14.54
C ASN A 77 7.69 -14.53 13.73
N PRO A 78 7.58 -14.72 12.39
CA PRO A 78 7.05 -13.65 11.56
C PRO A 78 6.06 -14.15 10.50
N SER A 79 4.81 -13.66 10.59
CA SER A 79 3.81 -13.77 9.53
C SER A 79 3.20 -12.38 9.38
N VAL A 80 3.03 -11.90 8.15
CA VAL A 80 2.53 -10.57 7.72
C VAL A 80 2.17 -9.60 8.85
N GLN A 81 2.97 -8.55 9.02
CA GLN A 81 2.72 -7.52 10.03
C GLN A 81 1.88 -6.40 9.43
N PHE A 82 0.65 -6.28 9.90
CA PHE A 82 -0.19 -5.14 9.60
C PHE A 82 0.10 -4.03 10.60
N VAL A 83 0.32 -2.82 10.10
CA VAL A 83 0.75 -1.67 10.90
C VAL A 83 -0.11 -0.48 10.54
N TYR A 84 -0.56 0.28 11.53
CA TYR A 84 -1.21 1.56 11.27
C TYR A 84 -0.27 2.54 10.57
N ALA A 85 -0.81 3.36 9.67
CA ALA A 85 -0.09 4.40 8.93
C ALA A 85 0.79 5.28 9.83
N SER A 86 0.22 5.72 10.95
CA SER A 86 0.87 6.56 11.96
C SER A 86 2.11 5.92 12.59
N ASN A 87 2.17 4.59 12.62
CA ASN A 87 3.23 3.82 13.28
C ASN A 87 4.27 3.25 12.30
N PHE A 88 4.09 3.44 10.99
CA PHE A 88 4.97 2.87 9.97
C PHE A 88 6.36 3.51 9.98
N HIS A 89 6.42 4.85 10.11
CA HIS A 89 7.67 5.61 10.12
C HIS A 89 8.54 5.34 11.36
N HIS A 90 7.95 4.99 12.49
CA HIS A 90 8.68 4.78 13.75
C HIS A 90 9.30 3.37 13.85
N LYS A 91 8.85 2.41 13.03
CA LYS A 91 9.29 0.99 13.09
C LYS A 91 10.38 0.63 12.08
N LEU A 92 10.54 1.37 10.98
CA LEU A 92 11.50 1.08 9.92
C LEU A 92 12.56 2.18 9.86
N GLY A 93 13.50 2.15 10.81
CA GLY A 93 14.56 3.16 10.95
C GLY A 93 15.44 3.37 9.71
N HIS A 94 15.49 2.42 8.77
CA HIS A 94 16.10 2.58 7.44
C HIS A 94 15.45 1.62 6.44
N PHE A 95 15.21 2.08 5.21
CA PHE A 95 14.79 1.22 4.10
C PHE A 95 16.02 0.49 3.53
N PRO A 96 16.07 -0.85 3.53
CA PRO A 96 17.16 -1.58 2.89
C PRO A 96 17.05 -1.49 1.36
N THR A 97 18.20 -1.41 0.69
CA THR A 97 18.32 -1.49 -0.76
C THR A 97 18.01 -2.91 -1.23
N THR A 98 17.04 -3.08 -2.13
CA THR A 98 16.69 -4.39 -2.70
C THR A 98 17.56 -4.72 -3.91
N THR A 99 18.10 -5.95 -3.94
CA THR A 99 18.68 -6.55 -5.15
C THR A 99 17.53 -6.92 -6.10
N SER A 100 17.56 -6.39 -7.32
CA SER A 100 16.51 -6.54 -8.33
C SER A 100 16.45 -7.99 -8.84
N ALA A 101 15.43 -8.75 -8.46
CA ALA A 101 15.08 -9.99 -9.15
C ALA A 101 14.02 -9.67 -10.21
N GLU A 102 14.39 -9.80 -11.48
CA GLU A 102 13.50 -9.60 -12.62
C GLU A 102 12.59 -10.82 -12.77
N LEU A 103 11.38 -10.73 -12.21
CA LEU A 103 10.35 -11.73 -12.43
C LEU A 103 9.47 -11.24 -13.58
N GLY A 104 9.69 -11.80 -14.77
CA GLY A 104 9.06 -11.52 -16.07
C GLY A 104 7.81 -10.62 -16.08
N ASP A 105 7.92 -9.55 -16.85
CA ASP A 105 6.81 -8.68 -17.24
C ASP A 105 5.88 -9.46 -18.17
N ARG A 106 4.67 -9.77 -17.68
CA ARG A 106 3.56 -10.09 -18.57
C ARG A 106 2.72 -8.83 -18.66
N GLU A 107 2.57 -8.33 -19.88
CA GLU A 107 1.83 -7.10 -20.18
C GLU A 107 0.47 -7.10 -19.48
N MET A 108 0.27 -6.08 -18.66
CA MET A 108 -0.93 -5.89 -17.86
C MET A 108 -1.91 -5.04 -18.69
N PHE A 109 -2.89 -5.69 -19.30
CA PHE A 109 -4.02 -5.01 -19.93
C PHE A 109 -4.91 -4.41 -18.82
N LEU A 110 -4.59 -3.19 -18.39
CA LEU A 110 -5.48 -2.40 -17.55
C LEU A 110 -6.62 -1.88 -18.43
N PHE A 111 -7.86 -2.27 -18.14
CA PHE A 111 -9.04 -1.69 -18.77
C PHE A 111 -9.23 -0.28 -18.24
N TRP A 112 -8.44 0.66 -18.74
CA TRP A 112 -8.58 2.09 -18.45
C TRP A 112 -9.64 2.62 -19.42
N THR A 113 -10.86 2.83 -18.95
CA THR A 113 -11.75 3.74 -19.67
C THR A 113 -11.16 5.13 -19.50
N SER A 114 -10.49 5.62 -20.55
CA SER A 114 -10.00 7.00 -20.60
C SER A 114 -11.19 7.94 -20.72
N LEU A 115 -11.82 8.26 -19.59
CA LEU A 115 -12.83 9.29 -19.54
C LEU A 115 -12.10 10.65 -19.61
N VAL A 116 -12.05 11.23 -20.81
CA VAL A 116 -11.51 12.58 -21.00
C VAL A 116 -12.54 13.56 -20.45
N LEU A 117 -12.23 14.18 -19.32
CA LEU A 117 -13.03 15.24 -18.73
C LEU A 117 -12.89 16.52 -19.55
N ASN A 118 -13.91 16.85 -20.34
CA ASN A 118 -13.96 18.07 -21.17
C ASN A 118 -14.51 19.30 -20.42
N LYS A 119 -15.04 19.12 -19.19
CA LYS A 119 -15.59 20.19 -18.35
C LYS A 119 -15.36 19.89 -16.87
N GLY A 120 -15.21 20.93 -16.07
CA GLY A 120 -15.08 20.83 -14.61
C GLY A 120 -13.63 20.72 -14.14
N MET A 121 -13.44 20.18 -12.93
CA MET A 121 -12.12 20.02 -12.33
C MET A 121 -11.43 18.74 -12.79
N TYR A 122 -10.16 18.86 -13.17
CA TYR A 122 -9.29 17.74 -13.44
C TYR A 122 -8.43 17.42 -12.21
N PHE A 123 -8.46 16.16 -11.77
CA PHE A 123 -7.68 15.68 -10.63
C PHE A 123 -6.53 14.78 -11.11
N ALA A 124 -5.30 15.25 -10.92
CA ALA A 124 -4.12 14.42 -11.11
C ALA A 124 -3.92 13.51 -9.88
N GLY A 125 -3.82 12.20 -10.09
CA GLY A 125 -3.55 11.22 -9.04
C GLY A 125 -2.08 11.21 -8.57
N GLY A 126 -1.83 10.57 -7.42
CA GLY A 126 -0.50 10.31 -6.89
C GLY A 126 0.01 11.32 -5.85
N GLY A 127 0.92 10.86 -4.98
CA GLY A 127 1.38 11.63 -3.81
C GLY A 127 2.04 12.98 -4.14
N SER A 128 2.72 13.08 -5.29
CA SER A 128 3.32 14.36 -5.72
C SER A 128 2.27 15.42 -6.06
N ALA A 129 1.20 15.02 -6.75
CA ALA A 129 0.09 15.92 -7.09
C ALA A 129 -0.67 16.35 -5.82
N ALA A 130 -0.92 15.42 -4.90
CA ALA A 130 -1.54 15.70 -3.61
C ALA A 130 -0.71 16.70 -2.78
N LEU A 131 0.61 16.51 -2.69
CA LEU A 131 1.50 17.45 -1.98
C LEU A 131 1.52 18.83 -2.67
N GLY A 132 1.55 18.85 -4.00
CA GLY A 132 1.43 20.09 -4.78
C GLY A 132 0.14 20.84 -4.48
N ARG A 133 -0.98 20.13 -4.31
CA ARG A 133 -2.27 20.72 -3.97
C ARG A 133 -2.30 21.30 -2.55
N VAL A 134 -1.68 20.63 -1.57
CA VAL A 134 -1.52 21.18 -0.21
C VAL A 134 -0.73 22.48 -0.25
N TYR A 135 0.41 22.46 -0.94
CA TYR A 135 1.24 23.66 -1.11
C TYR A 135 0.49 24.80 -1.80
N GLU A 136 -0.25 24.48 -2.86
CA GLU A 136 -1.04 25.46 -3.60
C GLU A 136 -2.09 26.15 -2.71
N PHE A 137 -2.85 25.36 -1.96
CA PHE A 137 -3.97 25.88 -1.17
C PHE A 137 -3.51 26.66 0.06
N PHE A 138 -2.50 26.15 0.78
CA PHE A 138 -2.05 26.75 2.04
C PHE A 138 -1.07 27.90 1.83
N TRP A 139 -0.11 27.74 0.92
CA TRP A 139 1.03 28.66 0.82
C TRP A 139 0.98 29.53 -0.42
N LYS A 140 0.74 28.94 -1.60
CA LYS A 140 0.77 29.70 -2.85
C LYS A 140 -0.41 30.67 -2.96
N LYS A 141 -1.60 30.27 -2.51
CA LYS A 141 -2.84 31.06 -2.60
C LYS A 141 -3.36 31.55 -1.26
N ASP A 142 -2.79 31.08 -0.16
CA ASP A 142 -3.13 31.52 1.20
C ASP A 142 -4.65 31.46 1.48
N LEU A 143 -5.28 30.35 1.08
CA LEU A 143 -6.74 30.19 1.13
C LEU A 143 -7.25 29.62 2.45
N ILE A 144 -6.35 29.11 3.30
CA ILE A 144 -6.74 28.52 4.59
C ILE A 144 -7.43 29.52 5.51
N LYS A 145 -7.05 30.80 5.43
CA LYS A 145 -7.62 31.90 6.22
C LYS A 145 -9.09 32.20 5.91
N VAL A 146 -9.56 31.89 4.69
CA VAL A 146 -10.95 32.13 4.27
C VAL A 146 -11.80 30.86 4.22
N TYR A 147 -11.21 29.69 4.49
CA TYR A 147 -11.82 28.37 4.31
C TYR A 147 -13.20 28.24 4.97
N LYS A 148 -13.37 28.77 6.18
CA LYS A 148 -14.66 28.72 6.90
C LYS A 148 -15.79 29.48 6.22
N HIS A 149 -15.46 30.48 5.39
CA HIS A 149 -16.43 31.37 4.75
C HIS A 149 -16.72 31.00 3.29
N THR A 150 -15.95 30.08 2.70
CA THR A 150 -16.11 29.64 1.31
C THR A 150 -16.80 28.28 1.17
N GLY A 151 -17.23 27.65 2.28
CA GLY A 151 -17.74 26.29 2.32
C GLY A 151 -18.97 26.01 1.46
N ASP A 152 -19.83 27.02 1.26
CA ASP A 152 -21.09 26.89 0.53
C ASP A 152 -20.97 27.21 -0.97
N VAL A 153 -19.80 27.66 -1.43
CA VAL A 153 -19.56 27.91 -2.85
C VAL A 153 -19.37 26.58 -3.58
N MET A 154 -20.04 26.40 -4.72
CA MET A 154 -20.06 25.12 -5.45
C MET A 154 -19.20 25.10 -6.71
N LEU A 155 -18.65 26.24 -7.13
CA LEU A 155 -17.94 26.39 -8.40
C LEU A 155 -16.44 26.67 -8.22
N GLY A 156 -15.64 25.98 -9.03
CA GLY A 156 -14.19 26.17 -9.10
C GLY A 156 -13.40 25.38 -8.05
N PRO A 157 -12.07 25.39 -8.13
CA PRO A 157 -11.24 24.53 -7.29
C PRO A 157 -11.02 25.10 -5.88
N TYR A 158 -11.24 26.39 -5.62
CA TYR A 158 -10.69 27.08 -4.45
C TYR A 158 -11.66 27.28 -3.28
N TYR A 159 -12.94 26.94 -3.44
CA TYR A 159 -13.92 27.06 -2.35
C TYR A 159 -13.67 26.11 -1.17
N SER A 160 -12.88 25.05 -1.39
CA SER A 160 -12.47 24.10 -0.37
C SER A 160 -11.11 23.49 -0.74
N THR A 161 -10.51 22.73 0.15
CA THR A 161 -9.14 22.17 -0.02
C THR A 161 -9.04 21.24 -1.22
N LYS A 162 -10.09 20.46 -1.48
CA LYS A 162 -10.12 19.38 -2.47
C LYS A 162 -9.08 18.28 -2.19
N PHE A 163 -8.75 18.05 -0.92
CA PHE A 163 -7.75 17.05 -0.51
C PHE A 163 -8.25 15.61 -0.52
N SER A 164 -9.57 15.40 -0.57
CA SER A 164 -10.18 14.07 -0.56
C SER A 164 -9.53 13.13 -1.58
N ASN A 165 -9.30 13.60 -2.82
CA ASN A 165 -8.67 12.80 -3.88
C ASN A 165 -7.24 12.32 -3.55
N GLY A 166 -6.52 13.00 -2.66
CA GLY A 166 -5.17 12.59 -2.22
C GLY A 166 -5.13 11.84 -0.89
N MET A 167 -6.29 11.69 -0.23
CA MET A 167 -6.42 11.06 1.09
C MET A 167 -7.15 9.71 1.06
N HIS A 168 -7.83 9.39 -0.06
CA HIS A 168 -8.44 8.08 -0.30
C HIS A 168 -7.40 7.02 -0.65
#